data_AF-A0AAD9YUN9-F1
#
_entry.id   AF-A0AAD9YUN9-F1
#
_cell.length_a   1.000
_cell.length_b   1.000
_cell.length_c   1.000
_cell.angle_alpha   90.00
_cell.angle_beta   90.00
_cell.angle_gamma   90.00
#
_symmetry.space_group_name_H-M   'P 1'
#
loop_
_entity.id
_entity.type
_entity.pdbx_description
1 polymer ?
#
loop_
_entity_poly.entity_id
_entity_poly.type
_entity_poly.pdbx_seq_one_letter_code
_entity_poly.pdbx_strand_id
1 'polypeptide(L)'
;MSLPSRETEMRASSDAASNFADAYYDALNRRKLKGTMSQFYTTVCSKYPTPPDISVNGAVLANGPDEYTTLLDTQGPDVRYEIESLDAHVVNPDFSLGCPEHLQGGDKNGAKCSVMAQVTGRVYYGKGRDAAAKTFNEVFVLVPNWDTFGKNPPRGVRRWLIMSQNFRAL
;
A
#
# COMPACT_ATOMS: atom_id res chain seq x y z
N MET A 1 -9.65 -8.60 -25.61
CA MET A 1 -9.89 -7.29 -24.96
C MET A 1 -8.58 -6.52 -24.98
N SER A 2 -8.62 -5.19 -25.12
CA SER A 2 -7.43 -4.36 -25.25
C SER A 2 -6.82 -3.98 -23.90
N LEU A 3 -5.50 -3.89 -23.85
CA LEU A 3 -4.74 -3.31 -22.74
C LEU A 3 -5.03 -1.80 -22.60
N PRO A 4 -4.77 -1.21 -21.42
CA PRO A 4 -4.91 0.23 -21.23
C PRO A 4 -3.92 1.01 -22.12
N SER A 5 -4.24 2.27 -22.42
CA SER A 5 -3.29 3.17 -23.06
C SER A 5 -2.28 3.69 -22.03
N ARG A 6 -1.14 4.20 -22.50
CA ARG A 6 -0.13 4.83 -21.63
C ARG A 6 -0.71 5.98 -20.80
N GLU A 7 -1.61 6.77 -21.36
CA GLU A 7 -2.28 7.85 -20.62
C GLU A 7 -3.16 7.28 -19.49
N THR A 8 -3.88 6.20 -19.77
CA THR A 8 -4.68 5.50 -18.76
C THR A 8 -3.82 4.89 -17.66
N GLU A 9 -2.68 4.31 -18.00
CA GLU A 9 -1.72 3.78 -17.02
C GLU A 9 -1.15 4.88 -16.12
N MET A 10 -0.76 6.02 -16.68
CA MET A 10 -0.26 7.17 -15.90
C MET A 10 -1.33 7.70 -14.94
N ARG A 11 -2.57 7.81 -15.41
CA ARG A 11 -3.69 8.22 -14.55
C ARG A 11 -3.96 7.19 -13.45
N ALA A 12 -4.03 5.90 -13.82
CA ALA A 12 -4.31 4.82 -12.87
C ALA A 12 -3.27 4.72 -11.76
N SER A 13 -1.98 4.86 -12.10
CA SER A 13 -0.89 4.85 -11.11
C SER A 13 -0.92 6.07 -10.18
N SER A 14 -1.11 7.28 -10.72
CA SER A 14 -1.23 8.51 -9.93
C SER A 14 -2.42 8.46 -8.95
N ASP A 15 -3.59 8.06 -9.45
CA ASP A 15 -4.81 7.95 -8.64
C ASP A 15 -4.67 6.84 -7.58
N ALA A 16 -4.08 5.70 -7.94
CA ALA A 16 -3.86 4.59 -7.02
C ALA A 16 -2.94 5.00 -5.86
N ALA A 17 -1.78 5.57 -6.19
CA ALA A 17 -0.77 5.95 -5.22
C ALA A 17 -1.26 7.06 -4.29
N SER A 18 -1.89 8.11 -4.82
CA SER A 18 -2.36 9.24 -4.01
C SER A 18 -3.44 8.78 -3.01
N ASN A 19 -4.48 8.10 -3.49
CA ASN A 19 -5.55 7.59 -2.63
C ASN A 19 -5.06 6.58 -1.59
N PHE A 20 -4.08 5.74 -1.97
CA PHE A 20 -3.47 4.78 -1.06
C PHE A 20 -2.64 5.49 0.02
N ALA A 21 -1.73 6.39 -0.37
CA ALA A 21 -0.81 7.07 0.54
C ALA A 21 -1.58 7.91 1.56
N ASP A 22 -2.56 8.70 1.12
CA ASP A 22 -3.41 9.50 2.02
C ASP A 22 -4.08 8.62 3.08
N ALA A 23 -4.70 7.51 2.64
CA ALA A 23 -5.37 6.58 3.54
C ALA A 23 -4.41 5.84 4.48
N TYR A 24 -3.25 5.41 3.98
CA TYR A 24 -2.26 4.64 4.71
C TYR A 24 -1.59 5.47 5.80
N TYR A 25 -1.06 6.65 5.45
CA TYR A 25 -0.36 7.50 6.41
C TYR A 25 -1.32 8.21 7.38
N ASP A 26 -2.57 8.50 7.00
CA ASP A 26 -3.61 8.91 7.96
C ASP A 26 -3.90 7.79 8.98
N ALA A 27 -4.07 6.55 8.53
CA ALA A 27 -4.26 5.42 9.45
C ALA A 27 -3.04 5.20 10.37
N LEU A 28 -1.82 5.32 9.82
CA LEU A 28 -0.57 5.21 10.56
C LEU A 28 -0.45 6.30 11.63
N ASN A 29 -0.80 7.54 11.29
CA ASN A 29 -0.75 8.70 12.19
C ASN A 29 -1.84 8.71 13.26
N ARG A 30 -2.99 8.05 13.03
CA ARG A 30 -4.04 7.88 14.06
C ARG A 30 -3.63 6.92 15.18
N ARG A 31 -2.53 6.17 15.01
CA ARG A 31 -1.96 5.23 16.00
C ARG A 31 -2.95 4.16 16.53
N LYS A 32 -4.00 3.85 15.77
CA LYS A 32 -4.90 2.70 16.02
C LYS A 32 -4.49 1.53 15.13
N LEU A 33 -3.27 1.04 15.31
CA LEU A 33 -2.58 0.22 14.32
C LEU A 33 -3.15 -1.20 14.22
N LYS A 34 -3.39 -1.84 15.37
CA LYS A 34 -3.94 -3.20 15.44
C LYS A 34 -5.29 -3.31 14.73
N GLY A 35 -5.37 -4.22 13.76
CA GLY A 35 -6.56 -4.45 12.94
C GLY A 35 -6.83 -3.41 11.85
N THR A 36 -6.20 -2.24 11.90
CA THR A 36 -6.31 -1.21 10.85
C THR A 36 -5.22 -1.41 9.79
N MET A 37 -3.96 -1.60 10.21
CA MET A 37 -2.85 -1.74 9.27
C MET A 37 -2.97 -2.98 8.40
N SER A 38 -3.45 -4.10 8.95
CA SER A 38 -3.67 -5.33 8.19
C SER A 38 -4.63 -5.14 7.00
N GLN A 39 -5.56 -4.19 7.06
CA GLN A 39 -6.51 -3.90 5.96
C GLN A 39 -5.87 -3.37 4.69
N PHE A 40 -4.61 -2.94 4.75
CA PHE A 40 -3.87 -2.46 3.60
C PHE A 40 -3.14 -3.56 2.86
N TYR A 41 -3.04 -4.78 3.39
CA TYR A 41 -2.20 -5.84 2.81
C TYR A 41 -3.01 -6.91 2.09
N THR A 42 -2.36 -7.68 1.21
CA THR A 42 -3.01 -8.79 0.49
C THR A 42 -3.60 -9.88 1.39
N THR A 43 -3.18 -9.95 2.66
CA THR A 43 -3.71 -10.92 3.64
C THR A 43 -5.22 -10.83 3.88
N VAL A 44 -5.86 -9.67 3.63
CA VAL A 44 -7.32 -9.55 3.78
C VAL A 44 -8.10 -10.09 2.59
N CYS A 45 -7.45 -10.37 1.47
CA CYS A 45 -8.08 -10.90 0.28
C CYS A 45 -7.64 -12.35 0.06
N SER A 46 -8.55 -13.30 0.32
CA SER A 46 -8.27 -14.75 0.26
C SER A 46 -7.88 -15.30 -1.12
N LYS A 47 -7.98 -14.46 -2.15
CA LYS A 47 -7.64 -14.83 -3.53
C LYS A 47 -6.13 -14.77 -3.80
N TYR A 48 -5.38 -14.04 -2.99
CA TYR A 48 -3.92 -13.99 -3.13
C TYR A 48 -3.29 -15.25 -2.55
N PRO A 49 -2.42 -15.95 -3.31
CA PRO A 49 -1.88 -17.23 -2.88
C PRO A 49 -0.71 -17.10 -1.90
N THR A 50 -0.07 -15.93 -1.85
CA THR A 50 1.13 -15.68 -1.06
C THR A 50 0.93 -14.52 -0.09
N PRO A 51 1.53 -14.58 1.11
CA PRO A 51 1.56 -13.44 2.01
C PRO A 51 2.36 -12.28 1.38
N PRO A 52 2.12 -11.04 1.83
CA PRO A 52 2.89 -9.88 1.38
C PRO A 52 4.34 -9.99 1.85
N ASP A 53 5.27 -9.51 1.03
CA ASP A 53 6.67 -9.36 1.43
C ASP A 53 6.88 -8.02 2.13
N ILE A 54 7.37 -8.03 3.38
CA ILE A 54 7.56 -6.82 4.18
C ILE A 54 8.98 -6.80 4.70
N SER A 55 9.69 -5.72 4.41
CA SER A 55 11.04 -5.47 4.90
C SER A 55 11.17 -4.07 5.51
N VAL A 56 11.73 -4.00 6.71
CA VAL A 56 11.89 -2.75 7.47
C VAL A 56 13.35 -2.60 7.87
N ASN A 57 14.00 -1.54 7.40
CA ASN A 57 15.43 -1.26 7.61
C ASN A 57 16.35 -2.44 7.26
N GLY A 58 15.96 -3.24 6.25
CA GLY A 58 16.69 -4.43 5.81
C GLY A 58 16.35 -5.73 6.54
N ALA A 59 15.54 -5.70 7.61
CA ALA A 59 15.02 -6.90 8.24
C ALA A 59 13.72 -7.35 7.57
N VAL A 60 13.65 -8.61 7.15
CA VAL A 60 12.44 -9.22 6.58
C VAL A 60 11.51 -9.67 7.71
N LEU A 61 10.25 -9.27 7.66
CA LEU A 61 9.24 -9.61 8.66
C LEU A 61 8.46 -10.86 8.24
N ALA A 62 8.77 -12.00 8.86
CA ALA A 62 8.25 -13.29 8.45
C ALA A 62 6.76 -13.49 8.78
N ASN A 63 6.26 -12.86 9.85
CA ASN A 63 4.86 -12.98 10.26
C ASN A 63 3.96 -11.88 9.66
N GLY A 64 4.45 -11.19 8.62
CA GLY A 64 3.66 -10.27 7.81
C GLY A 64 3.15 -9.03 8.57
N PRO A 65 1.93 -8.56 8.27
CA PRO A 65 1.42 -7.27 8.78
C PRO A 65 1.26 -7.18 10.31
N ASP A 66 1.07 -8.30 11.00
CA ASP A 66 0.89 -8.32 12.46
C ASP A 66 2.22 -8.04 13.18
N GLU A 67 3.32 -8.60 12.68
CA GLU A 67 4.68 -8.28 13.15
C GLU A 67 5.06 -6.84 12.82
N TYR A 68 4.70 -6.35 11.62
CA TYR A 68 4.89 -4.95 11.26
C TYR A 68 4.14 -4.01 12.21
N THR A 69 2.89 -4.33 12.54
CA THR A 69 2.10 -3.56 13.51
C THR A 69 2.74 -3.52 14.88
N THR A 70 3.25 -4.66 15.35
CA THR A 70 3.97 -4.77 16.63
C THR A 70 5.23 -3.91 16.63
N LEU A 71 5.98 -3.92 15.52
CA LEU A 71 7.18 -3.08 15.35
C LEU A 71 6.81 -1.59 15.39
N LEU A 72 5.74 -1.18 14.73
CA LEU A 72 5.27 0.20 14.77
C LEU A 72 4.84 0.64 16.19
N ASP A 73 4.24 -0.25 16.98
CA ASP A 73 3.88 0.03 18.37
C ASP A 73 5.12 0.30 19.25
N THR A 74 6.26 -0.35 18.96
CA THR A 74 7.52 -0.10 19.70
C THR A 74 8.06 1.33 19.56
N GLN A 75 7.65 2.05 18.52
CA GLN A 75 8.06 3.44 18.31
C GLN A 75 7.44 4.42 19.33
N GLY A 76 6.41 3.99 20.06
CA GLY A 76 5.70 4.81 21.05
C GLY A 76 4.46 5.53 20.49
N PRO A 77 3.75 6.30 21.34
CA PRO A 77 2.47 6.92 20.98
C PRO A 77 2.62 8.22 20.18
N ASP A 78 3.71 8.96 20.37
CA ASP A 78 3.91 10.28 19.79
C ASP A 78 4.78 10.19 18.53
N VAL A 79 4.30 9.47 17.52
CA VAL A 79 5.00 9.30 16.24
C VAL A 79 4.14 9.83 15.11
N ARG A 80 4.73 10.64 14.24
CA ARG A 80 4.02 11.27 13.13
C ARG A 80 4.84 11.18 11.85
N TYR A 81 4.21 10.66 10.81
CA TYR A 81 4.74 10.55 9.47
C TYR A 81 4.20 11.72 8.62
N GLU A 82 5.11 12.48 8.03
CA GLU A 82 4.81 13.49 7.02
C GLU A 82 5.37 13.04 5.67
N ILE A 83 4.52 13.04 4.65
CA ILE A 83 4.92 12.75 3.27
C ILE A 83 5.45 14.04 2.65
N GLU A 84 6.62 13.98 2.03
CA GLU A 84 7.22 15.10 1.29
C GLU A 84 7.16 14.89 -0.23
N SER A 85 7.23 13.64 -0.69
CA SER A 85 7.19 13.30 -2.10
C SER A 85 6.55 11.92 -2.30
N LEU A 86 5.79 11.81 -3.38
CA LEU A 86 5.16 10.59 -3.85
C LEU A 86 5.38 10.46 -5.35
N ASP A 87 5.87 9.29 -5.78
CA ASP A 87 6.03 8.92 -7.18
C ASP A 87 5.42 7.54 -7.43
N ALA A 88 4.93 7.29 -8.65
CA ALA A 88 4.22 6.06 -8.95
C ALA A 88 4.32 5.63 -10.42
N HIS A 89 4.38 4.31 -10.62
CA HIS A 89 4.47 3.71 -11.95
C HIS A 89 3.64 2.43 -12.04
N VAL A 90 2.97 2.21 -13.18
CA VAL A 90 2.42 0.89 -13.49
C VAL A 90 3.56 -0.09 -13.74
N VAL A 91 3.56 -1.21 -13.02
CA VAL A 91 4.52 -2.30 -13.18
C VAL A 91 3.99 -3.37 -14.15
N ASN A 92 2.70 -3.69 -14.03
CA ASN A 92 2.02 -4.63 -14.91
C ASN A 92 0.62 -4.05 -15.25
N PRO A 93 0.30 -3.77 -16.52
CA PRO A 93 -0.98 -3.21 -16.91
C PRO A 93 -2.13 -4.24 -16.93
N ASP A 94 -1.83 -5.54 -16.84
CA ASP A 94 -2.80 -6.64 -16.81
C ASP A 94 -2.42 -7.65 -15.71
N PHE A 95 -2.47 -7.19 -14.47
CA PHE A 95 -2.15 -8.00 -13.32
C PHE A 95 -3.23 -9.09 -13.11
N SER A 96 -2.80 -10.34 -13.00
CA SER A 96 -3.69 -11.51 -13.03
C SER A 96 -3.52 -12.48 -11.86
N LEU A 97 -2.56 -12.24 -10.95
CA LEU A 97 -2.35 -13.09 -9.79
C LEU A 97 -3.55 -13.02 -8.84
N GLY A 98 -4.15 -14.16 -8.52
CA GLY A 98 -5.36 -14.23 -7.71
C GLY A 98 -6.61 -13.69 -8.42
N CYS A 99 -6.54 -13.35 -9.71
CA CYS A 99 -7.67 -12.82 -10.45
C CYS A 99 -8.74 -13.93 -10.67
N PRO A 100 -10.00 -13.72 -10.23
CA PRO A 100 -11.09 -14.66 -10.50
C PRO A 100 -11.31 -14.90 -12.00
N GLU A 101 -11.68 -16.12 -12.38
CA GLU A 101 -11.88 -16.51 -13.79
C GLU A 101 -12.83 -15.59 -14.56
N HIS A 102 -13.93 -15.17 -13.94
CA HIS A 102 -14.92 -14.27 -14.56
C HIS A 102 -14.41 -12.83 -14.79
N LEU A 103 -13.26 -12.48 -14.20
CA LEU A 103 -12.57 -11.20 -14.40
C LEU A 103 -11.33 -11.35 -15.28
N GLN A 104 -11.07 -12.52 -15.86
CA GLN A 104 -9.95 -12.69 -16.77
C GLN A 104 -10.11 -11.88 -18.06
N GLY A 105 -8.98 -11.49 -18.64
CA GLY A 105 -8.90 -10.67 -19.85
C GLY A 105 -8.56 -9.21 -19.57
N GLY A 106 -7.93 -8.57 -20.55
CA GLY A 106 -7.39 -7.22 -20.41
C GLY A 106 -8.42 -6.17 -20.03
N ASP A 107 -7.96 -5.16 -19.27
CA ASP A 107 -8.77 -4.04 -18.80
C ASP A 107 -8.24 -2.70 -19.32
N LYS A 108 -8.97 -2.13 -20.29
CA LYS A 108 -8.64 -0.84 -20.89
C LYS A 108 -8.69 0.34 -19.90
N ASN A 109 -9.30 0.18 -18.72
CA ASN A 109 -9.46 1.25 -17.75
C ASN A 109 -8.30 1.31 -16.73
N GLY A 110 -7.36 0.36 -16.77
CA GLY A 110 -6.23 0.31 -15.84
C GLY A 110 -6.61 -0.03 -14.39
N ALA A 111 -7.82 -0.53 -14.15
CA ALA A 111 -8.25 -1.00 -12.83
C ALA A 111 -7.52 -2.28 -12.40
N LYS A 112 -7.05 -3.10 -13.36
CA LYS A 112 -6.29 -4.33 -13.11
C LYS A 112 -4.77 -4.12 -13.21
N CYS A 113 -4.27 -2.89 -13.14
CA CYS A 113 -2.83 -2.66 -13.08
C CYS A 113 -2.25 -3.11 -11.73
N SER A 114 -0.97 -3.47 -11.67
CA SER A 114 -0.18 -3.35 -10.43
C SER A 114 0.66 -2.08 -10.49
N VAL A 115 0.81 -1.40 -9.37
CA VAL A 115 1.44 -0.08 -9.28
C VAL A 115 2.58 -0.14 -8.26
N MET A 116 3.77 0.31 -8.65
CA MET A 116 4.83 0.63 -7.70
C MET A 116 4.63 2.08 -7.24
N ALA A 117 4.64 2.30 -5.93
CA ALA A 117 4.57 3.63 -5.34
C ALA A 117 5.79 3.84 -4.44
N GLN A 118 6.50 4.95 -4.63
CA GLN A 118 7.63 5.34 -3.81
C GLN A 118 7.26 6.61 -3.03
N VAL A 119 7.43 6.55 -1.72
CA VAL A 119 7.15 7.63 -0.79
C VAL A 119 8.45 8.06 -0.13
N THR A 120 8.70 9.36 -0.11
CA THR A 120 9.76 9.96 0.69
C THR A 120 9.16 10.94 1.66
N GLY A 121 9.63 10.95 2.90
CA GLY A 121 9.10 11.82 3.92
C GLY A 121 9.94 11.88 5.17
N ARG A 122 9.33 12.38 6.24
CA ARG A 122 9.93 12.45 7.58
C ARG A 122 9.05 11.80 8.62
N VAL A 123 9.67 11.06 9.53
CA VAL A 123 9.05 10.56 10.74
C VAL A 123 9.56 11.37 11.93
N TYR A 124 8.63 11.90 12.72
CA TYR A 124 8.90 12.67 13.93
C TYR A 124 8.60 11.81 15.16
N TYR A 125 9.51 11.81 16.13
CA TYR A 125 9.40 11.11 17.40
C TYR A 125 9.30 12.14 18.54
N GLY A 126 8.13 12.23 19.16
CA GLY A 126 7.81 13.15 20.25
C GLY A 126 6.85 14.27 19.85
N LYS A 127 6.58 15.17 20.80
CA LYS A 127 5.68 16.32 20.63
C LYS A 127 6.48 17.62 20.45
N GLY A 128 5.91 18.55 19.70
CA GLY A 128 6.44 19.91 19.55
C GLY A 128 7.44 20.07 18.40
N ARG A 129 7.99 21.29 18.28
CA ARG A 129 8.91 21.66 17.19
C ARG A 129 10.28 20.98 17.26
N ASP A 130 10.69 20.56 18.45
CA ASP A 130 12.01 19.95 18.70
C ASP A 130 11.98 18.42 18.69
N ALA A 131 10.87 17.82 18.23
CA ALA A 131 10.75 16.37 18.09
C ALA A 131 11.85 15.83 17.16
N ALA A 132 12.51 14.75 17.58
CA ALA A 132 13.55 14.12 16.78
C ALA A 132 12.95 13.65 15.45
N ALA A 133 13.55 14.04 14.33
CA ALA A 133 13.07 13.68 13.01
C ALA A 133 14.08 12.82 12.27
N LYS A 134 13.57 11.83 11.53
CA LYS A 134 14.35 11.05 10.56
C LYS A 134 13.69 11.12 9.20
N THR A 135 14.50 11.22 8.15
CA THR A 135 13.99 11.01 6.80
C THR A 135 13.73 9.52 6.59
N PHE A 136 12.71 9.21 5.82
CA PHE A 136 12.43 7.84 5.41
C PHE A 136 12.13 7.78 3.91
N ASN A 137 12.40 6.63 3.35
CA ASN A 137 11.95 6.21 2.04
C ASN A 137 11.20 4.90 2.18
N GLU A 138 10.07 4.79 1.49
CA GLU A 138 9.22 3.61 1.53
C GLU A 138 8.72 3.29 0.13
N VAL A 139 8.89 2.04 -0.28
CA VAL A 139 8.46 1.55 -1.60
C VAL A 139 7.40 0.48 -1.40
N PHE A 140 6.31 0.61 -2.14
CA PHE A 140 5.19 -0.32 -2.15
C PHE A 140 4.99 -0.91 -3.54
N VAL A 141 4.62 -2.19 -3.61
CA VAL A 141 3.94 -2.76 -4.78
C VAL A 141 2.47 -2.96 -4.41
N LEU A 142 1.62 -2.17 -5.05
CA LEU A 142 0.18 -2.18 -4.90
C LEU A 142 -0.46 -3.07 -5.97
N VAL A 143 -1.42 -3.87 -5.55
CA VAL A 143 -2.17 -4.79 -6.41
C VAL A 143 -3.69 -4.59 -6.21
N PRO A 144 -4.51 -4.93 -7.21
CA PRO A 144 -5.95 -4.75 -7.11
C PRO A 144 -6.57 -5.59 -6.00
N ASN A 145 -7.47 -5.02 -5.20
CA ASN A 145 -8.30 -5.81 -4.32
C ASN A 145 -9.44 -6.44 -5.13
N TRP A 146 -9.32 -7.72 -5.43
CA TRP A 146 -10.30 -8.48 -6.22
C TRP A 146 -11.71 -8.50 -5.59
N ASP A 147 -11.84 -8.32 -4.28
CA ASP A 147 -13.15 -8.22 -3.61
C ASP A 147 -13.94 -6.97 -3.99
N THR A 148 -13.28 -6.00 -4.64
CA THR A 148 -13.89 -4.73 -5.08
C THR A 148 -14.47 -4.76 -6.49
N PHE A 149 -14.25 -5.85 -7.24
CA PHE A 149 -14.66 -5.96 -8.65
C PHE A 149 -16.07 -6.58 -8.84
N GLY A 150 -16.79 -6.85 -7.75
CA GLY A 150 -18.16 -7.32 -7.78
C GLY A 150 -19.19 -6.22 -8.06
N LYS A 151 -20.43 -6.59 -8.41
CA LYS A 151 -21.53 -5.63 -8.66
C LYS A 151 -21.88 -4.77 -7.44
N ASN A 152 -21.65 -5.28 -6.23
CA ASN A 152 -21.90 -4.61 -4.95
C ASN A 152 -20.70 -4.82 -4.03
N PRO A 153 -19.59 -4.10 -4.25
CA PRO A 153 -18.41 -4.28 -3.41
C PRO A 153 -18.75 -3.88 -1.96
N PRO A 154 -18.18 -4.55 -0.95
CA PRO A 154 -18.37 -4.16 0.43
C PRO A 154 -17.97 -2.69 0.62
N ARG A 155 -18.71 -1.93 1.43
CA ARG A 155 -18.37 -0.52 1.66
C ARG A 155 -17.12 -0.40 2.53
N GLY A 156 -16.26 0.56 2.22
CA GLY A 156 -15.08 0.89 3.04
C GLY A 156 -13.86 -0.03 2.84
N VAL A 157 -13.94 -1.02 1.95
CA VAL A 157 -12.77 -1.84 1.58
C VAL A 157 -11.82 -1.04 0.69
N ARG A 158 -10.52 -1.30 0.85
CA ARG A 158 -9.49 -0.65 0.04
C ARG A 158 -9.46 -1.27 -1.35
N ARG A 159 -9.40 -0.42 -2.38
CA ARG A 159 -9.26 -0.86 -3.78
C ARG A 159 -7.87 -1.41 -4.08
N TRP A 160 -6.85 -0.95 -3.36
CA TRP A 160 -5.46 -1.30 -3.57
C TRP A 160 -4.90 -1.95 -2.30
N LEU A 161 -4.19 -3.06 -2.45
CA LEU A 161 -3.54 -3.80 -1.37
C LEU A 161 -2.04 -3.87 -1.59
N ILE A 162 -1.27 -3.85 -0.51
CA ILE A 162 0.17 -3.99 -0.46
C ILE A 162 0.51 -5.48 -0.65
N MET A 163 1.17 -5.81 -1.76
CA MET A 163 1.79 -7.10 -1.99
C MET A 163 3.26 -7.11 -1.58
N SER A 164 3.94 -5.97 -1.65
CA SER A 164 5.31 -5.80 -1.18
C SER A 164 5.50 -4.42 -0.56
N GLN A 165 6.30 -4.36 0.51
CA GLN A 165 6.70 -3.15 1.21
C GLN A 165 8.17 -3.20 1.59
N ASN A 166 8.91 -2.15 1.27
CA ASN A 166 10.27 -1.91 1.75
C ASN A 166 10.33 -0.54 2.42
N PHE A 167 10.55 -0.50 3.73
CA PHE A 167 10.71 0.73 4.50
C PHE A 167 12.18 0.92 4.91
N ARG A 168 12.70 2.14 4.77
CA ARG A 168 13.99 2.53 5.31
C ARG A 168 13.92 3.92 5.91
N ALA A 169 14.21 4.04 7.20
CA ALA A 169 14.50 5.31 7.86
C ALA A 169 16.03 5.52 7.92
N LEU A 170 16.46 6.73 7.59
CA LEU A 170 17.87 7.16 7.59
C LEU A 170 18.24 7.84 8.92
#